data_AF-A0AAV8FR96-F1
#
_entry.id   AF-A0AAV8FR96-F1
#
_cell.length_a   1.000
_cell.length_b   1.000
_cell.length_c   1.000
_cell.angle_alpha   90.00
_cell.angle_beta   90.00
_cell.angle_gamma   90.00
#
_symmetry.space_group_name_H-M   'P 1'
#
loop_
_entity.id
_entity.type
_entity.pdbx_description
1 polymer ?
#
loop_
_entity_poly.entity_id
_entity_poly.type
_entity_poly.pdbx_seq_one_letter_code
_entity_poly.pdbx_strand_id
1 'polypeptide(L)'
;MAKEKVLLALVGVFLCLWSVLGHHKGLVRKEERRVVSVSESGSISAVDIRDWVGGANYHLQFITMEPDSLFLPVFLHADMVFYVHSGRARINYIDGENSDGENKKKQKEESSDGSKSIDVEQGDVYRLEQGTAFYIRSYPAPSRVKFRIYAIFNTNVADPREQFFGAYSNISDLVRGFNERILQTGFKVSKELVQSIKWAKRTPPIVPYVQRNESDKEEGTDNASWKEGIIESVVGVRDQTGELNKKKKSKSRTFNFYSGKPDVKNCYGWSTAITHKELQALETVDIGAFMVNLTTGSMMGPHWNPKATEIAIVTHGQGLVQIICPTNPAGRFGRDDECQNSLYEAKEGDVFVVPKYHPMTQISFNNGSFVFMGFSTNAKDNYPQFLAGGRSVLKEIDSKILKEAFNAPNSSVVEELLSSQRDAIILGCTSCAEDLVAKAEEEERQRAEEERRREEKRREEEERRREEERRRKEEEARREEEERQREEERRREEEEARKREEEERARREEQEEEARRREEEEARRKEEERARRKEQEEEARRREEEEEARRREEEQARREEEAEEARRRKKEKARRRKEEQARREEEEEETRRREEEKEARRREEEEEARRREEEEGEEWVRKKLRVWK
;
A
#
# COMPACT_ATOMS: atom_id res chain seq x y z
N MET A 1 5.84 -8.29 -35.75
CA MET A 1 6.64 -8.95 -34.69
C MET A 1 7.91 -8.20 -34.28
N ALA A 2 8.94 -7.96 -35.11
CA ALA A 2 10.15 -7.26 -34.64
C ALA A 2 9.93 -5.78 -34.26
N LYS A 3 9.07 -5.05 -35.00
CA LYS A 3 8.75 -3.64 -34.72
C LYS A 3 7.84 -3.46 -33.48
N GLU A 4 6.93 -4.39 -33.22
CA GLU A 4 6.11 -4.38 -31.99
C GLU A 4 6.93 -4.68 -30.74
N LYS A 5 7.91 -5.59 -30.82
CA LYS A 5 8.79 -5.88 -29.68
C LYS A 5 9.68 -4.69 -29.29
N VAL A 6 10.11 -3.89 -30.27
CA VAL A 6 10.87 -2.64 -30.02
C VAL A 6 9.96 -1.56 -29.43
N LEU A 7 8.70 -1.46 -29.89
CA LEU A 7 7.73 -0.52 -29.31
C LEU A 7 7.32 -0.91 -27.89
N LEU A 8 7.12 -2.19 -27.60
CA LEU A 8 6.86 -2.70 -26.25
C LEU A 8 8.08 -2.55 -25.32
N ALA A 9 9.30 -2.69 -25.83
CA ALA A 9 10.52 -2.43 -25.06
C ALA A 9 10.69 -0.93 -24.77
N LEU A 10 10.41 -0.04 -25.72
CA LEU A 10 10.45 1.41 -25.51
C LEU A 10 9.33 1.89 -24.58
N VAL A 11 8.13 1.33 -24.69
CA VAL A 11 7.00 1.59 -23.78
C VAL A 11 7.26 0.98 -22.39
N GLY A 12 7.91 -0.18 -22.31
CA GLY A 12 8.32 -0.79 -21.05
C GLY A 12 9.45 -0.03 -20.34
N VAL A 13 10.39 0.55 -21.09
CA VAL A 13 11.43 1.46 -20.57
C VAL A 13 10.82 2.80 -20.16
N PHE A 14 9.85 3.34 -20.92
CA PHE A 14 9.11 4.54 -20.53
C PHE A 14 8.21 4.31 -19.31
N LEU A 15 7.55 3.16 -19.21
CA LEU A 15 6.73 2.79 -18.05
C LEU A 15 7.59 2.45 -16.83
N CYS A 16 8.78 1.86 -17.01
CA CYS A 16 9.77 1.74 -15.93
C CYS A 16 10.32 3.09 -15.52
N LEU A 17 10.63 4.01 -16.44
CA LEU A 17 11.00 5.38 -16.09
C LEU A 17 9.87 6.11 -15.37
N TRP A 18 8.60 5.85 -15.73
CA TRP A 18 7.44 6.44 -15.05
C TRP A 18 7.11 5.78 -13.71
N SER A 19 7.45 4.49 -13.53
CA SER A 19 7.24 3.77 -12.26
C SER A 19 8.43 3.87 -11.29
N VAL A 20 9.62 4.18 -11.81
CA VAL A 20 10.88 4.37 -11.05
C VAL A 20 11.12 5.83 -10.69
N LEU A 21 10.53 6.79 -11.42
CA LEU A 21 10.16 8.09 -10.87
C LEU A 21 8.98 7.88 -9.92
N GLY A 22 9.28 7.30 -8.75
CA GLY A 22 8.30 7.07 -7.70
C GLY A 22 7.48 8.34 -7.48
N HIS A 23 6.21 8.19 -7.12
CA HIS A 23 5.48 9.26 -6.47
C HIS A 23 6.38 9.76 -5.33
N HIS A 24 7.11 10.87 -5.55
CA HIS A 24 8.00 11.42 -4.56
C HIS A 24 7.07 11.83 -3.41
N LYS A 25 7.07 11.04 -2.33
CA LYS A 25 6.23 11.30 -1.16
C LYS A 25 6.58 12.72 -0.68
N GLY A 26 5.72 13.69 -1.00
CA GLY A 26 5.93 15.11 -0.69
C GLY A 26 6.18 16.05 -1.88
N LEU A 27 6.17 15.63 -3.14
CA LEU A 27 6.21 16.53 -4.31
C LEU A 27 5.00 16.27 -5.23
N VAL A 28 4.33 17.33 -5.67
CA VAL A 28 3.27 17.29 -6.67
C VAL A 28 3.65 18.23 -7.81
N ARG A 29 3.79 17.70 -9.02
CA ARG A 29 4.15 18.50 -10.18
C ARG A 29 3.00 19.40 -10.62
N LYS A 30 3.31 20.54 -11.23
CA LYS A 30 2.30 21.46 -11.78
C LYS A 30 1.32 20.77 -12.74
N GLU A 31 1.84 19.86 -13.56
CA GLU A 31 1.11 19.06 -14.55
C GLU A 31 0.20 17.97 -13.93
N GLU A 32 0.47 17.56 -12.69
CA GLU A 32 -0.29 16.53 -11.97
C GLU A 32 -1.50 17.10 -11.22
N ARG A 33 -1.64 18.43 -11.17
CA ARG A 33 -2.73 19.12 -10.48
C ARG A 33 -4.07 18.76 -11.11
N ARG A 34 -5.05 18.42 -10.28
CA ARG A 34 -6.41 18.10 -10.73
C ARG A 34 -7.09 19.37 -11.27
N VAL A 35 -7.60 19.30 -12.49
CA VAL A 35 -8.38 20.39 -13.07
C VAL A 35 -9.76 20.43 -12.40
N VAL A 36 -10.11 21.57 -11.79
CA VAL A 36 -11.43 21.81 -11.17
C VAL A 36 -12.37 22.48 -12.16
N SER A 37 -11.87 23.50 -12.88
CA SER A 37 -12.65 24.20 -13.90
C SER A 37 -11.74 24.91 -14.91
N VAL A 38 -12.18 25.00 -16.16
CA VAL A 38 -11.50 25.75 -17.22
C VAL A 38 -12.55 26.48 -18.03
N SER A 39 -12.31 27.75 -18.33
CA SER A 39 -13.07 28.59 -19.24
C SER A 39 -12.13 29.48 -20.06
N GLU A 40 -12.67 30.19 -21.05
CA GLU A 40 -11.90 31.19 -21.81
C GLU A 40 -11.41 32.35 -20.94
N SER A 41 -12.03 32.56 -19.78
CA SER A 41 -11.73 33.67 -18.86
C SER A 41 -10.85 33.26 -17.67
N GLY A 42 -10.53 31.98 -17.52
CA GLY A 42 -9.68 31.52 -16.44
C GLY A 42 -9.71 30.02 -16.20
N SER A 43 -8.94 29.57 -15.21
CA SER A 43 -8.89 28.18 -14.79
C SER A 43 -8.68 28.04 -13.29
N ILE A 44 -9.15 26.90 -12.77
CA ILE A 44 -8.99 26.49 -11.38
C ILE A 44 -8.42 25.08 -11.40
N SER A 45 -7.30 24.89 -10.71
CA SER A 45 -6.70 23.58 -10.48
C SER A 45 -6.50 23.36 -8.98
N ALA A 46 -6.44 22.11 -8.55
CA ALA A 46 -6.34 21.76 -7.13
C ALA A 46 -5.32 20.67 -6.87
N VAL A 47 -4.79 20.66 -5.65
CA VAL A 47 -3.95 19.62 -5.09
C VAL A 47 -4.51 19.23 -3.73
N ASP A 48 -4.65 17.93 -3.51
CA ASP A 48 -5.09 17.34 -2.25
C ASP A 48 -3.88 16.64 -1.61
N ILE A 49 -3.40 17.15 -0.48
CA ILE A 49 -2.17 16.70 0.18
C ILE A 49 -2.53 15.95 1.46
N ARG A 50 -2.03 14.73 1.60
CA ARG A 50 -2.11 13.96 2.85
C ARG A 50 -0.81 14.10 3.64
N ASP A 51 -0.92 14.48 4.91
CA ASP A 51 0.23 14.44 5.82
C ASP A 51 0.70 12.98 6.00
N TRP A 52 2.01 12.75 5.82
CA TRP A 52 2.66 11.44 5.96
C TRP A 52 2.35 10.80 7.32
N VAL A 53 2.29 11.61 8.39
CA VAL A 53 2.29 11.11 9.77
C VAL A 53 0.90 11.14 10.43
N GLY A 54 -0.05 11.91 9.90
CA GLY A 54 -1.21 12.36 10.69
C GLY A 54 -2.60 12.31 10.04
N GLY A 55 -2.75 11.83 8.80
CA GLY A 55 -4.07 11.72 8.15
C GLY A 55 -4.78 13.05 7.84
N ALA A 56 -4.18 14.19 8.19
CA ALA A 56 -4.63 15.53 7.81
C ALA A 56 -4.62 15.69 6.29
N ASN A 57 -5.69 16.27 5.73
CA ASN A 57 -5.84 16.53 4.31
C ASN A 57 -5.84 18.04 4.07
N TYR A 58 -4.81 18.55 3.40
CA TYR A 58 -4.74 19.95 2.98
C TYR A 58 -5.23 20.07 1.55
N HIS A 59 -6.21 20.95 1.33
CA HIS A 59 -6.74 21.25 0.01
C HIS A 59 -6.18 22.59 -0.47
N LEU A 60 -5.44 22.57 -1.59
CA LEU A 60 -4.93 23.77 -2.23
C LEU A 60 -5.66 24.00 -3.55
N GLN A 61 -5.97 25.26 -3.87
CA GLN A 61 -6.42 25.65 -5.19
C GLN A 61 -5.57 26.76 -5.79
N PHE A 62 -5.40 26.69 -7.10
CA PHE A 62 -4.70 27.65 -7.92
C PHE A 62 -5.71 28.24 -8.89
N ILE A 63 -6.09 29.50 -8.66
CA ILE A 63 -7.09 30.21 -9.44
C ILE A 63 -6.36 31.19 -10.34
N THR A 64 -6.54 31.04 -11.65
CA THR A 64 -6.00 31.92 -12.68
C THR A 64 -7.15 32.60 -13.40
N MET A 65 -7.12 33.92 -13.46
CA MET A 65 -8.14 34.76 -14.07
C MET A 65 -7.50 35.62 -15.15
N GLU A 66 -8.10 35.66 -16.33
CA GLU A 66 -7.74 36.64 -17.36
C GLU A 66 -8.06 38.07 -16.86
N PRO A 67 -7.40 39.11 -17.41
CA PRO A 67 -7.84 40.48 -17.19
C PRO A 67 -9.32 40.65 -17.55
N ASP A 68 -10.02 41.56 -16.87
CA ASP A 68 -11.45 41.83 -17.10
C ASP A 68 -12.33 40.58 -17.00
N SER A 69 -12.17 39.83 -15.90
CA SER A 69 -12.96 38.64 -15.59
C SER A 69 -13.52 38.69 -14.17
N LEU A 70 -14.57 37.88 -13.97
CA LEU A 70 -15.29 37.75 -12.70
C LEU A 70 -15.29 36.28 -12.29
N PHE A 71 -14.73 36.01 -11.13
CA PHE A 71 -14.97 34.78 -10.38
C PHE A 71 -16.33 34.94 -9.70
N LEU A 72 -17.30 34.13 -10.13
CA LEU A 72 -18.68 34.24 -9.70
C LEU A 72 -18.85 34.04 -8.18
N PRO A 73 -19.90 34.59 -7.58
CA PRO A 73 -20.13 34.48 -6.14
C PRO A 73 -20.20 33.04 -5.63
N VAL A 74 -19.41 32.76 -4.60
CA VAL A 74 -19.39 31.48 -3.88
C VAL A 74 -19.54 31.69 -2.39
N PHE A 75 -19.97 30.64 -1.69
CA PHE A 75 -20.09 30.57 -0.25
C PHE A 75 -19.02 29.61 0.30
N LEU A 76 -18.16 30.10 1.20
CA LEU A 76 -17.05 29.34 1.77
C LEU A 76 -17.50 28.33 2.82
N HIS A 77 -17.05 27.08 2.67
CA HIS A 77 -17.29 26.00 3.64
C HIS A 77 -16.11 25.77 4.57
N ALA A 78 -14.97 26.43 4.33
CA ALA A 78 -13.77 26.38 5.16
C ALA A 78 -13.03 27.72 5.10
N ASP A 79 -12.20 28.00 6.11
CA ASP A 79 -11.29 29.14 6.08
C ASP A 79 -10.39 29.06 4.84
N MET A 80 -10.30 30.17 4.11
CA MET A 80 -9.45 30.31 2.93
C MET A 80 -8.32 31.30 3.25
N VAL A 81 -7.09 30.81 3.29
CA VAL A 81 -5.89 31.67 3.33
C VAL A 81 -5.28 31.67 1.93
N PHE A 82 -5.07 32.84 1.35
CA PHE A 82 -4.56 32.94 -0.02
C PHE A 82 -3.41 33.93 -0.16
N TYR A 83 -2.55 33.63 -1.13
CA TYR A 83 -1.45 34.46 -1.59
C TYR A 83 -1.69 34.90 -3.04
N VAL A 84 -1.48 36.18 -3.32
CA VAL A 84 -1.57 36.73 -4.68
C VAL A 84 -0.23 36.60 -5.39
N HIS A 85 -0.15 35.66 -6.32
CA HIS A 85 1.06 35.37 -7.08
C HIS A 85 1.34 36.39 -8.18
N SER A 86 0.31 36.87 -8.88
CA SER A 86 0.45 37.86 -9.95
C SER A 86 -0.83 38.65 -10.19
N GLY A 87 -0.70 39.85 -10.77
CA GLY A 87 -1.82 40.69 -11.18
C GLY A 87 -2.47 41.45 -10.01
N ARG A 88 -3.63 42.04 -10.28
CA ARG A 88 -4.41 42.81 -9.32
C ARG A 88 -5.89 42.47 -9.44
N ALA A 89 -6.59 42.48 -8.31
CA ALA A 89 -8.03 42.25 -8.27
C ALA A 89 -8.69 43.01 -7.12
N ARG A 90 -10.02 43.11 -7.18
CA ARG A 90 -10.87 43.47 -6.06
C ARG A 90 -11.64 42.25 -5.61
N ILE A 91 -11.57 41.94 -4.32
CA ILE A 91 -12.35 40.89 -3.69
C ILE A 91 -13.46 41.57 -2.90
N ASN A 92 -14.70 41.17 -3.16
CA ASN A 92 -15.87 41.65 -2.42
C ASN A 92 -16.45 40.48 -1.65
N TYR A 93 -16.77 40.69 -0.39
CA TYR A 93 -17.18 39.63 0.51
C TYR A 93 -18.11 40.12 1.62
N ILE A 94 -18.87 39.19 2.20
CA ILE A 94 -19.78 39.42 3.33
C ILE A 94 -19.45 38.37 4.38
N ASP A 95 -19.18 38.81 5.59
CA ASP A 95 -18.92 37.91 6.71
C ASP A 95 -20.24 37.32 7.21
N GLY A 96 -20.25 36.00 7.47
CA GLY A 96 -21.47 35.25 7.85
C GLY A 96 -21.93 35.46 9.30
N GLU A 97 -21.09 36.03 10.17
CA GLU A 97 -21.37 36.18 11.60
C GLU A 97 -21.04 37.58 12.11
N ASN A 98 -22.03 38.18 12.81
CA ASN A 98 -21.77 39.20 13.81
C ASN A 98 -20.91 38.56 14.89
N SER A 99 -19.59 38.80 14.84
CA SER A 99 -18.71 38.54 15.97
C SER A 99 -19.32 39.15 17.24
N ASP A 100 -19.45 38.32 18.27
CA ASP A 100 -20.11 38.60 19.53
C ASP A 100 -19.86 40.01 20.09
N GLY A 101 -20.95 40.70 20.39
CA GLY A 101 -21.19 41.53 21.58
C GLY A 101 -20.27 42.69 21.96
N GLU A 102 -18.94 42.62 21.83
CA GLU A 102 -18.04 43.49 22.60
C GLU A 102 -17.10 44.38 21.77
N ASN A 103 -16.95 44.17 20.46
CA ASN A 103 -16.02 44.95 19.64
C ASN A 103 -16.64 45.88 18.58
N LYS A 104 -17.91 46.29 18.77
CA LYS A 104 -18.61 47.24 17.87
C LYS A 104 -18.01 48.66 17.77
N LYS A 105 -16.95 48.99 18.51
CA LYS A 105 -16.39 50.36 18.56
C LYS A 105 -15.15 50.63 17.68
N LYS A 106 -14.61 49.65 16.96
CA LYS A 106 -13.35 49.85 16.19
C LYS A 106 -13.43 49.70 14.68
N GLN A 107 -14.50 49.14 14.11
CA GLN A 107 -14.66 49.07 12.64
C GLN A 107 -15.67 50.14 12.21
N LYS A 108 -15.17 51.34 11.91
CA LYS A 108 -15.96 52.46 11.39
C LYS A 108 -15.43 52.81 10.00
N GLU A 109 -15.65 51.89 9.05
CA GLU A 109 -15.42 52.02 7.60
C GLU A 109 -16.18 50.86 6.91
N GLU A 110 -17.43 50.67 7.29
CA GLU A 110 -18.35 49.73 6.63
C GLU A 110 -19.16 50.50 5.59
N SER A 111 -19.36 49.90 4.42
CA SER A 111 -20.37 50.37 3.46
C SER A 111 -21.73 50.36 4.14
N SER A 112 -22.68 51.17 3.66
CA SER A 112 -24.04 51.25 4.19
C SER A 112 -24.84 49.94 4.16
N ASP A 113 -24.27 48.89 3.55
CA ASP A 113 -24.90 47.60 3.25
C ASP A 113 -24.18 46.40 3.94
N GLY A 114 -23.12 46.62 4.72
CA GLY A 114 -22.39 45.55 5.41
C GLY A 114 -21.46 44.71 4.50
N SER A 115 -21.43 44.98 3.20
CA SER A 115 -20.49 44.38 2.25
C SER A 115 -19.08 44.96 2.39
N LYS A 116 -18.07 44.10 2.50
CA LYS A 116 -16.66 44.49 2.61
C LYS A 116 -15.96 44.28 1.27
N SER A 117 -15.01 45.16 0.95
CA SER A 117 -14.18 45.02 -0.24
C SER A 117 -12.70 45.24 0.10
N ILE A 118 -11.84 44.52 -0.61
CA ILE A 118 -10.40 44.61 -0.48
C ILE A 118 -9.75 44.56 -1.86
N ASP A 119 -8.90 45.54 -2.14
CA ASP A 119 -8.03 45.53 -3.31
C ASP A 119 -6.76 44.77 -2.96
N VAL A 120 -6.38 43.84 -3.84
CA VAL A 120 -5.22 42.97 -3.65
C VAL A 120 -4.28 43.02 -4.84
N GLU A 121 -3.00 42.90 -4.57
CA GLU A 121 -1.91 42.93 -5.55
C GLU A 121 -0.86 41.85 -5.29
N GLN A 122 0.06 41.68 -6.24
CA GLN A 122 1.14 40.70 -6.12
C GLN A 122 1.89 40.83 -4.79
N GLY A 123 2.03 39.71 -4.08
CA GLY A 123 2.68 39.66 -2.78
C GLY A 123 1.71 39.60 -1.61
N ASP A 124 0.45 39.97 -1.80
CA ASP A 124 -0.53 40.06 -0.72
C ASP A 124 -0.93 38.67 -0.21
N VAL A 125 -1.06 38.57 1.11
CA VAL A 125 -1.69 37.47 1.84
C VAL A 125 -2.90 38.01 2.58
N TYR A 126 -3.99 37.26 2.50
CA TYR A 126 -5.22 37.57 3.22
C TYR A 126 -5.98 36.27 3.56
N ARG A 127 -6.96 36.40 4.45
CA ARG A 127 -7.86 35.30 4.83
C ARG A 127 -9.31 35.72 4.66
N LEU A 128 -10.12 34.81 4.13
CA LEU A 128 -11.58 34.86 4.20
C LEU A 128 -12.05 33.75 5.16
N GLU A 129 -12.95 34.10 6.07
CA GLU A 129 -13.45 33.19 7.09
C GLU A 129 -14.47 32.20 6.52
N GLN A 130 -14.56 31.02 7.12
CA GLN A 130 -15.65 30.09 6.84
C GLN A 130 -17.02 30.78 6.96
N GLY A 131 -17.96 30.45 6.07
CA GLY A 131 -19.28 31.09 6.03
C GLY A 131 -19.32 32.42 5.28
N THR A 132 -18.17 32.92 4.80
CA THR A 132 -18.11 34.13 3.98
C THR A 132 -18.62 33.88 2.57
N ALA A 133 -19.50 34.76 2.08
CA ALA A 133 -19.86 34.82 0.66
C ALA A 133 -18.93 35.80 -0.05
N PHE A 134 -18.26 35.42 -1.14
CA PHE A 134 -17.35 36.30 -1.85
C PHE A 134 -17.35 36.10 -3.37
N TYR A 135 -16.88 37.13 -4.08
CA TYR A 135 -16.55 37.07 -5.50
C TYR A 135 -15.27 37.87 -5.78
N ILE A 136 -14.59 37.54 -6.87
CA ILE A 136 -13.34 38.20 -7.26
C ILE A 136 -13.51 38.86 -8.61
N ARG A 137 -13.06 40.09 -8.71
CA ARG A 137 -13.02 40.83 -9.97
C ARG A 137 -11.58 41.15 -10.32
N SER A 138 -11.08 40.63 -11.44
CA SER A 138 -9.75 41.01 -11.93
C SER A 138 -9.77 42.41 -12.55
N TYR A 139 -8.69 43.16 -12.37
CA TYR A 139 -8.54 44.47 -13.00
C TYR A 139 -8.11 44.35 -14.46
N PRO A 140 -8.42 45.36 -15.30
CA PRO A 140 -7.82 45.47 -16.62
C PRO A 140 -6.30 45.54 -16.51
N ALA A 141 -5.60 44.79 -17.36
CA ALA A 141 -4.13 44.74 -17.36
C ALA A 141 -3.60 44.99 -18.78
N PRO A 142 -3.01 46.17 -19.08
CA PRO A 142 -2.45 46.48 -20.40
C PRO A 142 -1.36 45.48 -20.83
N SER A 143 -0.57 44.99 -19.87
CA SER A 143 0.47 43.98 -20.04
C SER A 143 -0.08 42.55 -20.13
N ARG A 144 -1.41 42.36 -20.14
CA ARG A 144 -2.11 41.07 -20.10
C ARG A 144 -1.65 40.15 -18.97
N VAL A 145 -1.16 40.73 -17.87
CA VAL A 145 -0.79 39.96 -16.68
C VAL A 145 -2.05 39.38 -16.06
N LYS A 146 -2.14 38.05 -16.06
CA LYS A 146 -3.25 37.32 -15.45
C LYS A 146 -3.23 37.49 -13.93
N PHE A 147 -4.42 37.59 -13.34
CA PHE A 147 -4.55 37.57 -11.89
C PHE A 147 -4.48 36.11 -11.40
N ARG A 148 -3.58 35.83 -10.45
CA ARG A 148 -3.34 34.48 -9.95
C ARG A 148 -3.31 34.48 -8.43
N ILE A 149 -4.11 33.60 -7.82
CA ILE A 149 -4.08 33.35 -6.37
C ILE A 149 -3.82 31.87 -6.08
N TYR A 150 -3.03 31.63 -5.04
CA TYR A 150 -2.76 30.31 -4.48
C TYR A 150 -3.42 30.28 -3.10
N ALA A 151 -4.37 29.37 -2.91
CA ALA A 151 -5.19 29.31 -1.71
C ALA A 151 -5.07 27.95 -1.04
N ILE A 152 -4.94 27.95 0.28
CA ILE A 152 -5.11 26.77 1.12
C ILE A 152 -6.44 26.88 1.86
N PHE A 153 -7.17 25.78 1.91
CA PHE A 153 -8.43 25.67 2.63
C PHE A 153 -8.22 24.79 3.86
N ASN A 154 -8.66 25.27 5.02
CA ASN A 154 -8.60 24.49 6.25
C ASN A 154 -9.74 23.47 6.28
N THR A 155 -9.59 22.37 5.52
CA THR A 155 -10.56 21.27 5.44
C THR A 155 -10.31 20.18 6.48
N ASN A 156 -9.41 20.41 7.45
CA ASN A 156 -9.14 19.46 8.53
C ASN A 156 -10.27 19.53 9.55
N VAL A 157 -11.32 18.77 9.29
CA VAL A 157 -12.44 18.61 10.21
C VAL A 157 -12.12 17.49 11.21
N ALA A 158 -12.39 17.73 12.49
CA ALA A 158 -12.18 16.74 13.55
C ALA A 158 -13.11 15.52 13.45
N ASP A 159 -14.24 15.65 12.73
CA ASP A 159 -15.21 14.57 12.49
C ASP A 159 -15.10 14.05 11.04
N PRO A 160 -14.67 12.79 10.82
CA PRO A 160 -14.66 12.14 9.50
C PRO A 160 -16.03 12.07 8.80
N ARG A 161 -17.15 12.29 9.52
CA ARG A 161 -18.51 12.29 8.96
C ARG A 161 -18.89 13.61 8.27
N GLU A 162 -18.11 14.67 8.45
CA GLU A 162 -18.34 15.99 7.82
C GLU A 162 -17.60 16.16 6.47
N GLN A 163 -16.99 15.08 5.96
CA GLN A 163 -16.11 15.06 4.78
C GLN A 163 -16.82 15.27 3.42
N PHE A 164 -17.88 16.07 3.34
CA PHE A 164 -18.78 16.09 2.17
C PHE A 164 -19.05 17.42 1.48
N PHE A 165 -18.50 18.54 1.94
CA PHE A 165 -18.71 19.84 1.28
C PHE A 165 -17.34 20.37 0.85
N GLY A 166 -17.06 20.42 -0.46
CA GLY A 166 -15.80 20.96 -0.98
C GLY A 166 -15.50 22.39 -0.47
N ALA A 167 -14.36 22.97 -0.83
CA ALA A 167 -13.91 24.27 -0.30
C ALA A 167 -14.97 25.41 -0.27
N TYR A 168 -15.86 25.43 -1.26
CA TYR A 168 -16.98 26.37 -1.35
C TYR A 168 -18.09 25.83 -2.26
N SER A 169 -19.27 26.45 -2.21
CA SER A 169 -20.37 26.20 -3.15
C SER A 169 -20.73 27.44 -3.96
N ASN A 170 -21.09 27.25 -5.22
CA ASN A 170 -21.62 28.33 -6.04
C ASN A 170 -23.02 28.73 -5.55
N ILE A 171 -23.26 30.02 -5.34
CA ILE A 171 -24.55 30.51 -4.84
C ILE A 171 -25.69 30.15 -5.81
N SER A 172 -25.44 30.16 -7.13
CA SER A 172 -26.44 29.74 -8.12
C SER A 172 -26.85 28.28 -7.94
N ASP A 173 -25.91 27.39 -7.59
CA ASP A 173 -26.22 25.98 -7.38
C ASP A 173 -27.02 25.76 -6.10
N LEU A 174 -26.70 26.50 -5.03
CA LEU A 174 -27.46 26.48 -3.78
C LEU A 174 -28.93 26.91 -4.02
N VAL A 175 -29.15 28.04 -4.71
CA VAL A 175 -30.49 28.54 -5.01
C VAL A 175 -31.26 27.57 -5.92
N ARG A 176 -30.60 27.03 -6.95
CA ARG A 176 -31.22 26.09 -7.90
C ARG A 176 -31.59 24.74 -7.27
N GLY A 177 -30.96 24.36 -6.16
CA GLY A 177 -31.25 23.14 -5.42
C GLY A 177 -32.67 23.10 -4.82
N PHE A 178 -33.26 24.25 -4.51
CA PHE A 178 -34.60 24.32 -3.91
C PHE A 178 -35.72 24.02 -4.92
N ASN A 179 -36.83 23.47 -4.42
CA ASN A 179 -38.04 23.25 -5.21
C ASN A 179 -38.63 24.57 -5.72
N GLU A 180 -39.22 24.56 -6.93
CA GLU A 180 -39.77 25.76 -7.56
C GLU A 180 -40.79 26.49 -6.67
N ARG A 181 -41.65 25.75 -5.96
CA ARG A 181 -42.66 26.33 -5.06
C ARG A 181 -42.02 27.03 -3.85
N ILE A 182 -40.92 26.48 -3.33
CA ILE A 182 -40.17 27.09 -2.23
C ILE A 182 -39.55 28.40 -2.72
N LEU A 183 -38.91 28.40 -3.89
CA LEU A 183 -38.32 29.61 -4.48
C LEU A 183 -39.36 30.67 -4.80
N GLN A 184 -40.50 30.29 -5.40
CA GLN A 184 -41.62 31.21 -5.66
C GLN A 184 -42.12 31.85 -4.38
N THR A 185 -42.31 31.05 -3.32
CA THR A 185 -42.79 31.55 -2.03
C THR A 185 -41.74 32.42 -1.34
N GLY A 186 -40.48 31.98 -1.31
CA GLY A 186 -39.38 32.65 -0.63
C GLY A 186 -38.97 33.98 -1.26
N PHE A 187 -38.88 34.03 -2.60
CA PHE A 187 -38.60 35.26 -3.33
C PHE A 187 -39.88 36.08 -3.64
N LYS A 188 -41.07 35.52 -3.39
CA LYS A 188 -42.36 36.11 -3.73
C LYS A 188 -42.44 36.50 -5.23
N VAL A 189 -42.08 35.56 -6.10
CA VAL A 189 -42.02 35.74 -7.56
C VAL A 189 -42.86 34.70 -8.31
N SER A 190 -43.12 34.96 -9.59
CA SER A 190 -43.88 34.04 -10.43
C SER A 190 -43.12 32.75 -10.73
N LYS A 191 -43.86 31.68 -11.06
CA LYS A 191 -43.29 30.39 -11.45
C LYS A 191 -42.39 30.53 -12.67
N GLU A 192 -42.82 31.31 -13.65
CA GLU A 192 -42.10 31.53 -14.91
C GLU A 192 -40.73 32.16 -14.64
N LEU A 193 -40.65 33.12 -13.71
CA LEU A 193 -39.38 33.73 -13.33
C LEU A 193 -38.45 32.71 -12.65
N VAL A 194 -38.95 31.91 -11.71
CA VAL A 194 -38.16 30.84 -11.06
C VAL A 194 -37.66 29.83 -12.09
N GLN A 195 -38.52 29.43 -13.04
CA GLN A 195 -38.15 28.51 -14.11
C GLN A 195 -37.09 29.10 -15.02
N SER A 196 -37.16 30.40 -15.36
CA SER A 196 -36.14 31.06 -16.18
C SER A 196 -34.74 30.98 -15.54
N ILE A 197 -34.64 31.07 -14.20
CA ILE A 197 -33.38 31.01 -13.46
C ILE A 197 -32.92 29.55 -13.27
N LYS A 198 -33.84 28.63 -12.92
CA LYS A 198 -33.51 27.22 -12.72
C LYS A 198 -33.03 26.55 -14.00
N TRP A 199 -33.66 26.86 -15.13
CA TRP A 199 -33.36 26.24 -16.42
C TRP A 199 -32.36 27.04 -17.26
N ALA A 200 -31.94 28.22 -16.80
CA ALA A 200 -30.85 28.96 -17.44
C ALA A 200 -29.56 28.13 -17.49
N LYS A 201 -28.81 28.26 -18.59
CA LYS A 201 -27.54 27.57 -18.80
C LYS A 201 -26.58 27.86 -17.64
N ARG A 202 -25.92 26.81 -17.14
CA ARG A 202 -24.88 26.96 -16.12
C ARG A 202 -23.68 27.69 -16.71
N THR A 203 -23.20 28.72 -16.02
CA THR A 203 -21.99 29.44 -16.35
C THR A 203 -20.79 28.79 -15.67
N PRO A 204 -19.60 28.84 -16.29
CA PRO A 204 -18.38 28.46 -15.61
C PRO A 204 -18.13 29.38 -14.39
N PRO A 205 -17.35 28.96 -13.39
CA PRO A 205 -17.04 29.77 -12.21
C PRO A 205 -16.34 31.09 -12.53
N ILE A 206 -15.59 31.17 -13.64
CA ILE A 206 -14.92 32.38 -14.10
C ILE A 206 -15.48 32.76 -15.46
N VAL A 207 -15.99 33.99 -15.57
CA VAL A 207 -16.65 34.54 -16.75
C VAL A 207 -16.02 35.87 -17.17
N PRO A 208 -16.15 36.30 -18.44
CA PRO A 208 -15.68 37.63 -18.85
C PRO A 208 -16.53 38.70 -18.16
N TYR A 209 -15.89 39.77 -17.71
CA TYR A 209 -16.52 40.87 -17.01
C TYR A 209 -15.81 42.18 -17.34
N VAL A 210 -16.30 42.84 -18.39
CA VAL A 210 -15.80 44.15 -18.82
C VAL A 210 -16.55 45.23 -18.05
N GLN A 211 -15.81 46.12 -17.39
CA GLN A 211 -16.41 47.28 -16.75
C GLN A 211 -16.94 48.24 -17.83
N ARG A 212 -18.25 48.49 -17.85
CA ARG A 212 -18.77 49.66 -18.56
C ARG A 212 -18.37 50.90 -17.78
N ASN A 213 -17.69 51.83 -18.45
CA ASN A 213 -17.35 53.12 -17.89
C ASN A 213 -18.63 53.94 -17.66
N GLU A 214 -18.67 54.73 -16.59
CA GLU A 214 -19.76 55.66 -16.26
C GLU A 214 -20.00 56.77 -17.32
N SER A 215 -19.21 56.80 -18.39
CA SER A 215 -19.31 57.75 -19.49
C SER A 215 -20.27 57.32 -20.60
N ASP A 216 -20.69 56.04 -20.65
CA ASP A 216 -21.66 55.56 -21.65
C ASP A 216 -23.08 55.67 -21.07
N LYS A 217 -23.54 56.91 -20.84
CA LYS A 217 -24.96 57.19 -20.60
C LYS A 217 -25.67 57.20 -21.94
N GLU A 218 -26.28 56.09 -22.32
CA GLU A 218 -27.38 56.12 -23.29
C GLU A 218 -28.57 56.84 -22.64
N GLU A 219 -29.01 57.91 -23.30
CA GLU A 219 -30.23 58.65 -22.97
C GLU A 219 -31.44 57.75 -23.14
N GLY A 220 -32.10 57.38 -22.03
CA GLY A 220 -33.36 56.67 -22.10
C GLY A 220 -33.74 55.97 -20.81
N THR A 221 -34.51 56.69 -19.99
CA THR A 221 -35.37 56.20 -18.90
C THR A 221 -34.72 55.60 -17.65
N ASP A 222 -34.96 56.33 -16.55
CA ASP A 222 -34.97 55.93 -15.14
C ASP A 222 -33.66 55.43 -14.48
N ASN A 223 -32.97 56.44 -13.95
CA ASN A 223 -32.01 56.42 -12.85
C ASN A 223 -32.28 55.36 -11.75
N ALA A 224 -31.42 54.35 -11.63
CA ALA A 224 -30.78 53.96 -10.37
C ALA A 224 -29.74 52.85 -10.60
N SER A 225 -28.50 53.16 -10.22
CA SER A 225 -27.38 52.28 -9.85
C SER A 225 -27.62 50.76 -9.90
N TRP A 226 -27.19 50.11 -10.98
CA TRP A 226 -26.95 48.66 -11.03
C TRP A 226 -25.56 48.27 -10.48
N LYS A 227 -24.90 49.19 -9.76
CA LYS A 227 -23.66 48.90 -9.04
C LYS A 227 -24.02 48.29 -7.68
N GLU A 228 -23.48 47.11 -7.40
CA GLU A 228 -23.39 46.47 -6.06
C GLU A 228 -24.61 45.63 -5.57
N GLY A 229 -25.71 45.52 -6.33
CA GLY A 229 -26.97 44.91 -5.86
C GLY A 229 -27.20 43.38 -5.91
N ILE A 230 -26.19 42.51 -6.17
CA ILE A 230 -26.41 41.03 -6.10
C ILE A 230 -26.29 40.51 -4.65
N ILE A 231 -25.64 41.29 -3.78
CA ILE A 231 -25.36 40.94 -2.39
C ILE A 231 -26.37 41.58 -1.41
N GLU A 232 -26.93 42.74 -1.77
CA GLU A 232 -27.87 43.54 -0.96
C GLU A 232 -29.15 42.78 -0.53
N SER A 233 -29.53 41.68 -1.19
CA SER A 233 -30.80 40.98 -0.92
C SER A 233 -30.70 39.73 -0.04
N VAL A 234 -29.49 39.31 0.38
CA VAL A 234 -29.31 38.07 1.17
C VAL A 234 -29.38 38.32 2.68
N VAL A 235 -29.31 39.56 3.15
CA VAL A 235 -29.40 39.87 4.60
C VAL A 235 -30.35 41.04 4.81
N GLY A 236 -31.57 40.75 5.28
CA GLY A 236 -32.57 41.77 5.55
C GLY A 236 -32.23 42.61 6.77
N VAL A 237 -31.69 43.82 6.57
CA VAL A 237 -31.73 44.93 7.55
C VAL A 237 -31.83 46.26 6.79
N ARG A 238 -32.73 47.14 7.24
CA ARG A 238 -33.05 48.43 6.62
C ARG A 238 -32.68 49.59 7.56
N ASP A 239 -32.04 50.60 6.99
CA ASP A 239 -32.12 52.07 7.25
C ASP A 239 -31.08 52.87 8.09
N GLN A 240 -30.71 54.01 7.45
CA GLN A 240 -30.50 55.40 7.91
C GLN A 240 -29.11 55.93 8.38
N THR A 241 -28.45 56.62 7.42
CA THR A 241 -27.70 57.89 7.46
C THR A 241 -26.87 58.28 8.71
N GLY A 242 -25.58 58.54 8.49
CA GLY A 242 -24.75 59.34 9.40
C GLY A 242 -23.37 59.69 8.84
N GLU A 243 -23.14 60.98 8.56
CA GLU A 243 -21.91 61.57 8.04
C GLU A 243 -20.71 61.59 9.02
N LEU A 244 -19.53 61.43 8.40
CA LEU A 244 -18.24 62.11 8.62
C LEU A 244 -17.33 61.84 9.86
N ASN A 245 -16.08 61.53 9.47
CA ASN A 245 -14.76 61.94 10.00
C ASN A 245 -14.18 61.30 11.28
N LYS A 246 -13.09 60.53 11.12
CA LYS A 246 -11.69 61.00 11.31
C LYS A 246 -10.67 59.86 11.12
N LYS A 247 -9.64 60.16 10.32
CA LYS A 247 -8.44 59.35 10.07
C LYS A 247 -7.76 58.87 11.36
N LYS A 248 -7.66 57.56 11.54
CA LYS A 248 -6.57 56.86 12.25
C LYS A 248 -5.94 55.90 11.26
N LYS A 249 -4.60 55.82 11.22
CA LYS A 249 -3.87 54.84 10.39
C LYS A 249 -4.32 53.43 10.82
N SER A 250 -5.22 52.84 10.04
CA SER A 250 -5.62 51.44 10.15
C SER A 250 -4.40 50.57 9.84
N LYS A 251 -4.17 49.52 10.64
CA LYS A 251 -3.23 48.46 10.24
C LYS A 251 -3.70 47.93 8.89
N SER A 252 -2.77 47.72 7.95
CA SER A 252 -3.09 47.15 6.64
C SER A 252 -3.91 45.87 6.83
N ARG A 253 -5.00 45.72 6.07
CA ARG A 253 -5.84 44.52 6.10
C ARG A 253 -5.12 43.31 5.50
N THR A 254 -4.23 43.52 4.53
CA THR A 254 -3.35 42.50 3.94
C THR A 254 -1.93 42.62 4.47
N PHE A 255 -1.16 41.54 4.33
CA PHE A 255 0.30 41.57 4.44
C PHE A 255 0.94 41.33 3.07
N ASN A 256 1.91 42.14 2.67
CA ASN A 256 2.58 41.98 1.38
C ASN A 256 4.06 41.60 1.56
N PHE A 257 4.46 40.42 1.06
CA PHE A 257 5.83 39.90 1.20
C PHE A 257 6.92 40.77 0.57
N TYR A 258 6.60 41.55 -0.47
CA TYR A 258 7.60 42.37 -1.17
C TYR A 258 7.76 43.76 -0.57
N SER A 259 6.75 44.26 0.16
CA SER A 259 6.82 45.54 0.86
C SER A 259 7.28 45.41 2.33
N GLY A 260 7.09 44.23 2.93
CA GLY A 260 7.48 43.94 4.30
C GLY A 260 8.99 43.90 4.51
N LYS A 261 9.43 44.10 5.76
CA LYS A 261 10.83 43.88 6.16
C LYS A 261 11.05 42.37 6.32
N PRO A 262 12.03 41.76 5.64
CA PRO A 262 12.33 40.35 5.83
C PRO A 262 12.84 40.03 7.24
N ASP A 263 12.50 38.86 7.75
CA ASP A 263 13.00 38.34 9.02
C ASP A 263 14.48 37.97 8.92
N VAL A 264 14.87 37.45 7.76
CA VAL A 264 16.25 37.08 7.42
C VAL A 264 16.58 37.70 6.07
N LYS A 265 17.75 38.34 5.98
CA LYS A 265 18.30 38.86 4.73
C LYS A 265 19.83 38.91 4.80
N ASN A 266 20.49 38.31 3.82
CA ASN A 266 21.93 38.41 3.60
C ASN A 266 22.26 38.35 2.10
N CYS A 267 23.52 38.13 1.73
CA CYS A 267 23.95 38.08 0.33
C CYS A 267 23.40 36.87 -0.45
N TYR A 268 22.89 35.86 0.26
CA TYR A 268 22.43 34.59 -0.30
C TYR A 268 20.91 34.53 -0.49
N GLY A 269 20.18 35.55 -0.02
CA GLY A 269 18.73 35.58 -0.13
C GLY A 269 18.03 36.32 0.99
N TRP A 270 16.72 36.10 1.06
CA TRP A 270 15.87 36.59 2.15
C TRP A 270 14.72 35.62 2.43
N SER A 271 14.20 35.69 3.65
CA SER A 271 13.03 34.91 4.08
C SER A 271 12.16 35.74 5.01
N THR A 272 10.85 35.53 4.92
CA THR A 272 9.83 36.14 5.77
C THR A 272 8.78 35.10 6.13
N ALA A 273 8.42 35.00 7.41
CA ALA A 273 7.32 34.19 7.89
C ALA A 273 6.31 35.10 8.59
N ILE A 274 5.01 34.87 8.32
CA ILE A 274 3.93 35.63 8.92
C ILE A 274 2.96 34.74 9.66
N THR A 275 2.49 35.28 10.79
CA THR A 275 1.52 34.68 11.70
C THR A 275 0.46 35.71 12.05
N HIS A 276 -0.38 35.40 13.05
CA HIS A 276 -1.32 36.36 13.64
C HIS A 276 -0.66 37.65 14.17
N LYS A 277 0.65 37.62 14.48
CA LYS A 277 1.40 38.79 14.96
C LYS A 277 1.51 39.87 13.88
N GLU A 278 1.71 39.45 12.63
CA GLU A 278 1.84 40.33 11.47
C GLU A 278 0.49 40.60 10.81
N LEU A 279 -0.37 39.59 10.73
CA LEU A 279 -1.69 39.66 10.10
C LEU A 279 -2.77 39.13 11.03
N GLN A 280 -3.54 40.04 11.64
CA GLN A 280 -4.59 39.68 12.62
C GLN A 280 -5.65 38.73 12.05
N ALA A 281 -5.91 38.75 10.74
CA ALA A 281 -6.82 37.81 10.10
C ALA A 281 -6.39 36.33 10.31
N LEU A 282 -5.12 36.05 10.62
CA LEU A 282 -4.63 34.70 10.91
C LEU A 282 -4.78 34.30 12.39
N GLU A 283 -5.45 35.10 13.23
CA GLU A 283 -5.56 34.84 14.67
C GLU A 283 -6.41 33.60 15.00
N THR A 284 -7.49 33.34 14.27
CA THR A 284 -8.37 32.20 14.58
C THR A 284 -8.07 30.94 13.75
N VAL A 285 -7.27 31.04 12.68
CA VAL A 285 -6.79 29.89 11.90
C VAL A 285 -5.38 29.50 12.34
N ASP A 286 -5.09 28.21 12.45
CA ASP A 286 -3.75 27.72 12.82
C ASP A 286 -2.86 27.51 11.57
N ILE A 287 -2.90 28.49 10.67
CA ILE A 287 -2.15 28.51 9.40
C ILE A 287 -1.40 29.84 9.31
N GLY A 288 -0.09 29.77 9.09
CA GLY A 288 0.77 30.89 8.71
C GLY A 288 1.15 30.83 7.24
N ALA A 289 1.81 31.87 6.76
CA ALA A 289 2.40 31.90 5.41
C ALA A 289 3.87 32.30 5.49
N PHE A 290 4.67 31.86 4.53
CA PHE A 290 6.08 32.24 4.44
C PHE A 290 6.52 32.40 2.99
N MET A 291 7.60 33.13 2.79
CA MET A 291 8.27 33.27 1.50
C MET A 291 9.77 33.21 1.68
N VAL A 292 10.43 32.46 0.80
CA VAL A 292 11.88 32.31 0.76
C VAL A 292 12.36 32.64 -0.65
N ASN A 293 13.40 33.45 -0.72
CA ASN A 293 14.12 33.77 -1.94
C ASN A 293 15.59 33.40 -1.74
N LEU A 294 16.05 32.37 -2.44
CA LEU A 294 17.45 31.96 -2.49
C LEU A 294 18.06 32.45 -3.80
N THR A 295 19.16 33.21 -3.71
CA THR A 295 19.95 33.59 -4.89
C THR A 295 20.72 32.40 -5.43
N THR A 296 21.21 32.46 -6.66
CA THR A 296 22.02 31.40 -7.30
C THR A 296 23.10 30.83 -6.38
N GLY A 297 23.26 29.51 -6.34
CA GLY A 297 24.28 28.84 -5.51
C GLY A 297 24.14 29.10 -4.01
N SER A 298 22.92 29.26 -3.51
CA SER A 298 22.58 29.44 -2.09
C SER A 298 21.73 28.29 -1.56
N MET A 299 21.64 28.18 -0.24
CA MET A 299 20.77 27.22 0.44
C MET A 299 20.09 27.84 1.65
N MET A 300 18.89 27.37 1.96
CA MET A 300 18.36 27.45 3.31
C MET A 300 19.08 26.38 4.14
N GLY A 301 19.77 26.80 5.21
CA GLY A 301 20.56 25.90 6.05
C GLY A 301 19.74 24.71 6.55
N PRO A 302 20.35 23.54 6.77
CA PRO A 302 19.64 22.35 7.23
C PRO A 302 18.88 22.65 8.53
N HIS A 303 17.58 22.38 8.56
CA HIS A 303 16.71 22.69 9.70
C HIS A 303 15.48 21.79 9.71
N TRP A 304 14.71 21.78 10.80
CA TRP A 304 13.42 21.12 10.86
C TRP A 304 12.39 21.97 11.58
N ASN A 305 11.12 21.69 11.30
CA ASN A 305 10.00 22.27 12.02
C ASN A 305 9.50 21.33 13.12
N PRO A 306 9.54 21.73 14.40
CA PRO A 306 9.11 20.85 15.49
C PRO A 306 7.58 20.70 15.58
N LYS A 307 6.80 21.64 15.05
CA LYS A 307 5.33 21.62 15.19
C LYS A 307 4.58 21.74 13.87
N ALA A 308 5.20 22.36 12.87
CA ALA A 308 4.56 22.67 11.60
C ALA A 308 4.91 21.67 10.49
N THR A 309 3.92 21.40 9.65
CA THR A 309 4.13 20.92 8.28
C THR A 309 4.19 22.14 7.35
N GLU A 310 5.23 22.20 6.51
CA GLU A 310 5.36 23.23 5.48
C GLU A 310 4.83 22.72 4.15
N ILE A 311 3.98 23.52 3.51
CA ILE A 311 3.43 23.24 2.18
C ILE A 311 3.84 24.41 1.30
N ALA A 312 4.87 24.21 0.48
CA ALA A 312 5.46 25.24 -0.35
C ALA A 312 5.11 25.06 -1.82
N ILE A 313 4.94 26.16 -2.53
CA ILE A 313 4.74 26.22 -3.97
C ILE A 313 5.91 27.02 -4.55
N VAL A 314 6.51 26.52 -5.62
CA VAL A 314 7.60 27.24 -6.28
C VAL A 314 7.02 28.39 -7.10
N THR A 315 7.46 29.62 -6.81
CA THR A 315 7.03 30.86 -7.49
C THR A 315 7.91 31.24 -8.66
N HIS A 316 9.20 30.94 -8.59
CA HIS A 316 10.17 31.33 -9.60
C HIS A 316 11.42 30.46 -9.55
N GLY A 317 11.91 30.10 -10.73
CA GLY A 317 13.12 29.30 -10.91
C GLY A 317 12.94 27.83 -10.54
N GLN A 318 14.05 27.19 -10.22
CA GLN A 318 14.12 25.79 -9.85
C GLN A 318 15.16 25.58 -8.77
N GLY A 319 14.97 24.55 -7.95
CA GLY A 319 15.88 24.21 -6.87
C GLY A 319 15.72 22.76 -6.44
N LEU A 320 16.63 22.34 -5.59
CA LEU A 320 16.68 21.01 -5.03
C LEU A 320 16.19 21.05 -3.59
N VAL A 321 15.29 20.13 -3.24
CA VAL A 321 14.80 19.96 -1.87
C VAL A 321 15.27 18.60 -1.38
N GLN A 322 16.06 18.60 -0.30
CA GLN A 322 16.48 17.39 0.39
C GLN A 322 15.72 17.29 1.70
N ILE A 323 15.13 16.12 1.96
CA ILE A 323 14.40 15.81 3.17
C ILE A 323 14.95 14.52 3.76
N ILE A 324 15.25 14.56 5.05
CA ILE A 324 15.72 13.44 5.83
C ILE A 324 14.55 12.86 6.61
N CYS A 325 14.36 11.56 6.49
CA CYS A 325 13.40 10.84 7.30
C CYS A 325 14.00 10.52 8.67
N PRO A 326 13.35 10.95 9.78
CA PRO A 326 13.87 10.68 11.10
C PRO A 326 13.86 9.18 11.40
N THR A 327 14.98 8.65 11.91
CA THR A 327 15.11 7.24 12.29
C THR A 327 14.35 6.96 13.59
N ASN A 328 13.63 5.84 13.64
CA ASN A 328 13.04 5.37 14.89
C ASN A 328 14.14 4.77 15.80
N PRO A 329 14.36 5.33 17.01
CA PRO A 329 15.39 4.84 17.94
C PRO A 329 15.16 3.40 18.42
N ALA A 330 13.97 2.83 18.23
CA ALA A 330 13.66 1.43 18.56
C ALA A 330 14.23 0.41 17.55
N GLY A 331 14.95 0.83 16.51
CA GLY A 331 15.69 -0.08 15.62
C GLY A 331 14.84 -1.07 14.83
N ARG A 332 13.52 -0.87 14.75
CA ARG A 332 12.66 -1.63 13.83
C ARG A 332 12.92 -1.14 12.42
N PHE A 333 13.91 -1.75 11.77
CA PHE A 333 14.03 -1.80 10.32
C PHE A 333 13.06 -2.87 9.84
N GLY A 334 12.02 -2.49 9.10
CA GLY A 334 11.18 -3.49 8.45
C GLY A 334 9.75 -3.07 8.24
N ARG A 335 9.54 -2.26 7.20
CA ARG A 335 8.53 -2.47 6.14
C ARG A 335 8.85 -1.55 4.97
N ASP A 336 8.59 -1.99 3.75
CA ASP A 336 8.71 -1.19 2.51
C ASP A 336 7.82 0.08 2.51
N ASP A 337 7.02 0.28 3.56
CA ASP A 337 6.14 1.44 3.80
C ASP A 337 6.82 2.58 4.62
N GLU A 338 8.07 2.38 5.07
CA GLU A 338 8.80 3.32 5.95
C GLU A 338 9.28 4.61 5.24
N CYS A 339 9.50 5.66 6.05
CA CYS A 339 9.99 6.96 5.58
C CYS A 339 11.41 6.86 5.01
N GLN A 340 11.56 7.21 3.73
CA GLN A 340 12.86 7.24 3.03
C GLN A 340 13.34 8.67 2.81
N ASN A 341 14.65 8.89 3.01
CA ASN A 341 15.30 10.13 2.63
C ASN A 341 14.97 10.44 1.17
N SER A 342 14.60 11.69 0.93
CA SER A 342 14.12 12.12 -0.37
C SER A 342 14.93 13.29 -0.86
N LEU A 343 15.23 13.28 -2.15
CA LEU A 343 15.89 14.36 -2.87
C LEU A 343 15.10 14.58 -4.14
N TYR A 344 14.61 15.79 -4.35
CA TYR A 344 13.86 16.09 -5.56
C TYR A 344 14.05 17.52 -6.03
N GLU A 345 14.09 17.67 -7.35
CA GLU A 345 14.11 18.95 -8.02
C GLU A 345 12.69 19.49 -8.14
N ALA A 346 12.48 20.72 -7.66
CA ALA A 346 11.21 21.44 -7.72
C ALA A 346 11.35 22.66 -8.64
N LYS A 347 10.43 22.79 -9.60
CA LYS A 347 10.38 23.88 -10.59
C LYS A 347 9.13 24.74 -10.39
N GLU A 348 9.09 25.91 -11.04
CA GLU A 348 7.97 26.84 -10.97
C GLU A 348 6.58 26.17 -11.13
N GLY A 349 5.74 26.34 -10.12
CA GLY A 349 4.41 25.74 -10.04
C GLY A 349 4.39 24.31 -9.47
N ASP A 350 5.50 23.72 -9.08
CA ASP A 350 5.45 22.50 -8.28
C ASP A 350 5.06 22.83 -6.83
N VAL A 351 4.46 21.85 -6.14
CA VAL A 351 4.13 21.93 -4.71
C VAL A 351 4.96 20.89 -3.99
N PHE A 352 5.73 21.29 -2.98
CA PHE A 352 6.45 20.35 -2.12
C PHE A 352 6.03 20.50 -0.66
N VAL A 353 6.12 19.40 0.08
CA VAL A 353 5.58 19.27 1.43
C VAL A 353 6.66 18.70 2.32
N VAL A 354 6.93 19.38 3.43
CA VAL A 354 7.82 18.88 4.46
C VAL A 354 7.06 18.70 5.76
N PRO A 355 6.81 17.45 6.18
CA PRO A 355 6.11 17.21 7.44
C PRO A 355 6.95 17.68 8.64
N LYS A 356 6.27 17.93 9.75
CA LYS A 356 6.93 18.19 11.04
C LYS A 356 7.98 17.10 11.36
N TYR A 357 9.02 17.49 12.08
CA TYR A 357 10.17 16.67 12.49
C TYR A 357 11.12 16.20 11.41
N HIS A 358 10.87 16.48 10.12
CA HIS A 358 11.77 16.07 9.04
C HIS A 358 12.83 17.14 8.82
N PRO A 359 14.13 16.85 9.03
CA PRO A 359 15.18 17.78 8.64
C PRO A 359 15.19 17.97 7.13
N MET A 360 15.40 19.21 6.72
CA MET A 360 15.32 19.61 5.32
C MET A 360 16.33 20.69 4.97
N THR A 361 16.66 20.75 3.69
CA THR A 361 17.33 21.90 3.09
C THR A 361 16.79 22.16 1.68
N GLN A 362 16.68 23.43 1.33
CA GLN A 362 16.30 23.89 0.01
C GLN A 362 17.50 24.59 -0.62
N ILE A 363 17.86 24.21 -1.83
CA ILE A 363 19.12 24.60 -2.47
C ILE A 363 18.80 25.14 -3.86
N SER A 364 19.31 26.31 -4.20
CA SER A 364 19.25 26.83 -5.57
C SER A 364 20.43 26.30 -6.39
N PHE A 365 20.21 26.07 -7.68
CA PHE A 365 21.29 25.81 -8.63
C PHE A 365 22.16 27.06 -8.89
N ASN A 366 23.31 26.87 -9.52
CA ASN A 366 24.16 27.97 -9.97
C ASN A 366 23.54 28.77 -11.12
N ASN A 367 22.59 28.19 -11.86
CA ASN A 367 22.00 28.77 -13.07
C ASN A 367 20.74 29.62 -12.81
N GLY A 368 20.20 29.64 -11.59
CA GLY A 368 18.97 30.36 -11.28
C GLY A 368 18.69 30.47 -9.79
N SER A 369 17.94 31.52 -9.42
CA SER A 369 17.41 31.67 -8.07
C SER A 369 16.30 30.65 -7.81
N PHE A 370 16.11 30.28 -6.55
CA PHE A 370 15.01 29.42 -6.12
C PHE A 370 14.09 30.20 -5.18
N VAL A 371 12.89 30.55 -5.66
CA VAL A 371 11.93 31.35 -4.89
C VAL A 371 10.65 30.57 -4.72
N PHE A 372 10.25 30.39 -3.47
CA PHE A 372 9.02 29.68 -3.11
C PHE A 372 8.31 30.41 -1.97
N MET A 373 7.02 30.17 -1.90
CA MET A 373 6.16 30.64 -0.83
C MET A 373 5.39 29.43 -0.31
N GLY A 374 4.87 29.48 0.89
CA GLY A 374 4.18 28.35 1.44
C GLY A 374 3.28 28.69 2.59
N PHE A 375 2.53 27.68 3.00
CA PHE A 375 1.68 27.68 4.17
C PHE A 375 2.32 26.79 5.24
N SER A 376 2.31 27.28 6.47
CA SER A 376 2.84 26.56 7.63
C SER A 376 1.67 26.23 8.55
N THR A 377 1.50 24.95 8.86
CA THR A 377 0.48 24.52 9.83
C THR A 377 0.98 24.74 11.25
N ASN A 378 0.11 24.94 12.24
CA ASN A 378 0.56 25.16 13.63
C ASN A 378 1.56 26.31 13.78
N ALA A 379 1.45 27.33 12.91
CA ALA A 379 2.44 28.39 12.78
C ALA A 379 2.57 29.27 14.02
N LYS A 380 1.53 29.33 14.88
CA LYS A 380 1.53 30.17 16.09
C LYS A 380 2.67 29.81 17.06
N ASP A 381 2.97 28.51 17.16
CA ASP A 381 3.90 27.97 18.14
C ASP A 381 5.10 27.24 17.52
N ASN A 382 5.28 27.36 16.20
CA ASN A 382 6.36 26.72 15.47
C ASN A 382 7.57 27.64 15.34
N TYR A 383 8.73 27.13 15.75
CA TYR A 383 10.02 27.82 15.63
C TYR A 383 10.99 26.88 14.91
N PRO A 384 11.36 27.15 13.65
CA PRO A 384 12.32 26.33 12.92
C PRO A 384 13.64 26.17 13.69
N GLN A 385 14.13 24.93 13.79
CA GLN A 385 15.37 24.59 14.49
C GLN A 385 16.47 24.30 13.47
N PHE A 386 17.50 25.14 13.42
CA PHE A 386 18.60 24.98 12.47
C PHE A 386 19.67 24.01 13.00
N LEU A 387 20.17 23.12 12.15
CA LEU A 387 21.24 22.16 12.45
C LEU A 387 22.62 22.72 12.10
N ALA A 388 22.72 23.65 11.15
CA ALA A 388 23.97 24.30 10.76
C ALA A 388 23.81 25.83 10.70
N GLY A 389 24.94 26.52 10.58
CA GLY A 389 24.98 27.97 10.53
C GLY A 389 25.07 28.64 11.90
N GLY A 390 25.14 29.97 11.90
CA GLY A 390 25.26 30.83 13.06
C GLY A 390 24.16 30.64 14.11
N ARG A 391 22.97 30.16 13.72
CA ARG A 391 21.83 29.87 14.60
C ARG A 391 21.58 28.37 14.80
N SER A 392 22.59 27.54 14.56
CA SER A 392 22.48 26.11 14.83
C SER A 392 22.20 25.83 16.31
N VAL A 393 21.20 25.00 16.59
CA VAL A 393 20.86 24.56 17.96
C VAL A 393 21.95 23.69 18.57
N LEU A 394 22.84 23.12 17.74
CA LEU A 394 23.99 22.36 18.22
C LEU A 394 24.98 23.26 18.98
N LYS A 395 24.97 24.58 18.74
CA LYS A 395 25.81 25.53 19.50
C LYS A 395 25.37 25.70 20.95
N GLU A 396 24.14 25.33 21.27
CA GLU A 396 23.59 25.38 22.62
C GLU A 396 23.93 24.11 23.43
N ILE A 397 24.57 23.11 22.80
CA ILE A 397 24.97 21.85 23.43
C ILE A 397 26.48 21.88 23.70
N ASP A 398 26.89 21.41 24.88
CA ASP A 398 28.30 21.33 25.25
C ASP A 398 29.12 20.51 24.23
N SER A 399 30.28 21.04 23.83
CA SER A 399 31.12 20.44 22.78
C SER A 399 31.62 19.05 23.15
N LYS A 400 31.78 18.73 24.44
CA LYS A 400 32.19 17.39 24.90
C LYS A 400 31.03 16.40 24.78
N ILE A 401 29.78 16.83 25.01
CA ILE A 401 28.60 15.98 24.81
C ILE A 401 28.44 15.68 23.32
N LEU A 402 28.56 16.69 22.46
CA LEU A 402 28.50 16.50 21.01
C LEU A 402 29.66 15.65 20.50
N LYS A 403 30.84 15.72 21.11
CA LYS A 403 31.95 14.83 20.81
C LYS A 403 31.56 13.37 21.01
N GLU A 404 30.92 13.04 22.14
CA GLU A 404 30.43 11.67 22.37
C GLU A 404 29.29 11.32 21.39
N ALA A 405 28.37 12.25 21.13
CA ALA A 405 27.23 12.02 20.22
C ALA A 405 27.65 11.74 18.78
N PHE A 406 28.66 12.45 18.27
CA PHE A 406 29.20 12.26 16.93
C PHE A 406 30.35 11.23 16.87
N ASN A 407 30.75 10.67 18.03
CA ASN A 407 31.96 9.87 18.16
C ASN A 407 33.19 10.57 17.53
N ALA A 408 33.32 11.88 17.80
CA ALA A 408 34.38 12.71 17.23
C ALA A 408 35.73 12.45 17.94
N PRO A 409 36.87 12.62 17.24
CA PRO A 409 38.19 12.36 17.83
C PRO A 409 38.49 13.19 19.09
N ASN A 410 38.08 14.46 19.10
CA ASN A 410 38.22 15.39 20.22
C ASN A 410 37.16 16.50 20.13
N SER A 411 36.96 17.26 21.22
CA SER A 411 35.98 18.35 21.26
C SER A 411 36.34 19.53 20.34
N SER A 412 37.63 19.73 20.05
CA SER A 412 38.10 20.81 19.17
C SER A 412 37.60 20.66 17.74
N VAL A 413 37.48 19.42 17.22
CA VAL A 413 36.87 19.16 15.90
C VAL A 413 35.40 19.63 15.87
N VAL A 414 34.67 19.41 16.97
CA VAL A 414 33.26 19.85 17.08
C VAL A 414 33.18 21.37 17.19
N GLU A 415 34.07 21.99 17.97
CA GLU A 415 34.14 23.45 18.09
C GLU A 415 34.47 24.13 16.76
N GLU A 416 35.39 23.55 15.98
CA GLU A 416 35.70 24.00 14.62
C GLU A 416 34.50 23.84 13.68
N LEU A 417 33.83 22.68 13.70
CA LEU A 417 32.61 22.43 12.92
C LEU A 417 31.53 23.47 13.20
N LEU A 418 31.29 23.80 14.48
CA LEU A 418 30.26 24.75 14.88
C LEU A 418 30.64 26.22 14.61
N SER A 419 31.92 26.57 14.63
CA SER A 419 32.36 27.97 14.48
C SER A 419 32.69 28.39 13.05
N SER A 420 32.90 27.44 12.13
CA SER A 420 33.33 27.71 10.75
C SER A 420 32.32 28.51 9.92
N GLN A 421 31.03 28.23 10.07
CA GLN A 421 29.97 28.93 9.32
C GLN A 421 29.51 30.19 10.07
N ARG A 422 29.71 31.35 9.44
CA ARG A 422 29.34 32.67 10.01
C ARG A 422 27.91 33.06 9.66
N ASP A 423 27.40 32.66 8.50
CA ASP A 423 26.03 32.94 8.11
C ASP A 423 25.04 32.14 8.95
N ALA A 424 23.92 32.78 9.30
CA ALA A 424 23.00 32.27 10.29
C ALA A 424 22.05 31.18 9.77
N ILE A 425 21.29 31.50 8.71
CA ILE A 425 20.10 30.77 8.27
C ILE A 425 20.16 30.49 6.76
N ILE A 426 20.41 31.51 5.93
CA ILE A 426 20.62 31.35 4.49
C ILE A 426 22.14 31.32 4.26
N LEU A 427 22.64 30.29 3.60
CA LEU A 427 24.07 30.02 3.44
C LEU A 427 24.45 30.00 1.95
N GLY A 428 25.70 30.30 1.64
CA GLY A 428 26.27 30.02 0.32
C GLY A 428 26.51 28.52 0.14
N CYS A 429 26.11 27.98 -1.01
CA CYS A 429 26.28 26.57 -1.37
C CYS A 429 26.48 26.44 -2.90
N THR A 430 27.59 27.00 -3.39
CA THR A 430 27.94 26.95 -4.81
C THR A 430 28.13 25.50 -5.25
N SER A 431 27.48 25.11 -6.34
CA SER A 431 27.51 23.75 -6.91
C SER A 431 26.93 22.63 -6.06
N CYS A 432 26.37 22.91 -4.88
CA CYS A 432 25.84 21.87 -4.01
C CYS A 432 24.67 21.10 -4.64
N ALA A 433 23.78 21.79 -5.35
CA ALA A 433 22.66 21.16 -6.01
C ALA A 433 23.13 20.25 -7.16
N GLU A 434 24.06 20.74 -7.97
CA GLU A 434 24.68 20.03 -9.07
C GLU A 434 25.41 18.77 -8.60
N ASP A 435 26.21 18.88 -7.54
CA ASP A 435 26.95 17.75 -6.96
C ASP A 435 26.01 16.68 -6.40
N LEU A 436 24.92 17.09 -5.75
CA LEU A 436 23.91 16.17 -5.21
C LEU A 436 23.16 15.44 -6.34
N VAL A 437 22.78 16.16 -7.40
CA VAL A 437 22.15 15.55 -8.58
C VAL A 437 23.12 14.58 -9.25
N ALA A 438 24.38 14.97 -9.48
CA ALA A 438 25.38 14.11 -10.10
C ALA A 438 25.62 12.81 -9.30
N LYS A 439 25.70 12.91 -7.96
CA LYS A 439 25.81 11.73 -7.09
C LYS A 439 24.57 10.84 -7.16
N ALA A 440 23.37 11.42 -7.14
CA ALA A 440 22.13 10.67 -7.25
C ALA A 440 22.04 9.92 -8.59
N GLU A 441 22.41 10.58 -9.70
CA GLU A 441 22.47 9.94 -11.03
C GLU A 441 23.52 8.81 -11.08
N GLU A 442 24.68 8.97 -10.45
CA GLU A 442 25.70 7.93 -10.37
C GLU A 442 25.20 6.70 -9.58
N GLU A 443 24.58 6.92 -8.42
CA GLU A 443 23.99 5.85 -7.62
C GLU A 443 22.89 5.10 -8.38
N GLU A 444 22.04 5.82 -9.13
CA GLU A 444 20.99 5.20 -9.95
C GLU A 444 21.60 4.35 -11.08
N ARG A 445 22.64 4.84 -11.76
CA ARG A 445 23.36 4.06 -12.79
C ARG A 445 23.98 2.80 -12.21
N GLN A 446 24.61 2.88 -11.03
CA GLN A 446 25.18 1.71 -10.36
C GLN A 446 24.11 0.67 -10.00
N ARG A 447 22.96 1.11 -9.48
CA ARG A 447 21.82 0.22 -9.18
C ARG A 447 21.27 -0.44 -10.44
N ALA A 448 21.10 0.31 -11.53
CA ALA A 448 20.63 -0.22 -12.80
C ALA A 448 21.63 -1.23 -13.42
N GLU A 449 22.93 -0.99 -13.30
CA GLU A 449 23.96 -1.94 -13.73
C GLU A 449 23.95 -3.21 -12.86
N GLU A 450 23.82 -3.08 -11.54
CA GLU A 450 23.71 -4.22 -10.64
C GLU A 450 22.46 -5.06 -10.94
N GLU A 451 21.31 -4.43 -11.18
CA GLU A 451 20.07 -5.11 -11.55
C GLU A 451 20.22 -5.87 -12.87
N ARG A 452 20.82 -5.24 -13.89
CA ARG A 452 21.13 -5.91 -15.16
C ARG A 452 22.03 -7.13 -14.97
N ARG A 453 23.08 -7.02 -14.14
CA ARG A 453 23.97 -8.14 -13.81
C ARG A 453 23.23 -9.26 -13.06
N ARG A 454 22.29 -8.92 -12.18
CA ARG A 454 21.45 -9.90 -11.49
C ARG A 454 20.49 -10.60 -12.46
N GLU A 455 19.90 -9.86 -13.39
CA GLU A 455 19.01 -10.42 -14.42
C GLU A 455 19.78 -11.34 -15.38
N GLU A 456 20.97 -10.94 -15.82
CA GLU A 456 21.84 -11.76 -16.66
C GLU A 456 22.22 -13.08 -15.98
N LYS A 457 22.67 -13.04 -14.71
CA LYS A 457 22.94 -14.25 -13.93
C LYS A 457 21.71 -15.17 -13.81
N ARG A 458 20.53 -14.59 -13.60
CA ARG A 458 19.27 -15.37 -13.55
C ARG A 458 18.97 -16.04 -14.88
N ARG A 459 19.21 -15.37 -16.01
CA ARG A 459 19.05 -15.93 -17.35
C ARG A 459 20.06 -17.04 -17.63
N GLU A 460 21.33 -16.85 -17.28
CA GLU A 460 22.37 -17.89 -17.41
C GLU A 460 22.05 -19.12 -16.56
N GLU A 461 21.58 -18.94 -15.32
CA GLU A 461 21.18 -20.05 -14.45
C GLU A 461 19.97 -20.80 -15.02
N GLU A 462 18.98 -20.09 -15.56
CA GLU A 462 17.83 -20.70 -16.22
C GLU A 462 18.23 -21.48 -17.49
N GLU A 463 19.16 -20.94 -18.29
CA GLU A 463 19.69 -21.62 -19.47
C GLU A 463 20.47 -22.88 -19.09
N ARG A 464 21.33 -22.82 -18.06
CA ARG A 464 22.03 -23.99 -17.53
C ARG A 464 21.07 -25.06 -17.03
N ARG A 465 20.00 -24.68 -16.30
CA ARG A 465 18.97 -25.62 -15.86
C ARG A 465 18.27 -26.30 -17.04
N ARG A 466 17.95 -25.54 -18.10
CA ARG A 466 17.35 -26.08 -19.34
C ARG A 466 18.30 -27.02 -20.07
N GLU A 467 19.58 -26.69 -20.15
CA GLU A 467 20.59 -27.56 -20.76
C GLU A 467 20.78 -28.85 -19.96
N GLU A 468 20.84 -28.77 -18.63
CA GLU A 468 20.94 -29.95 -17.76
C GLU A 468 19.70 -30.85 -17.89
N GLU A 469 18.50 -30.28 -17.95
CA GLU A 469 17.27 -31.03 -18.18
C GLU A 469 17.27 -31.73 -19.55
N ARG A 470 17.75 -31.05 -20.61
CA ARG A 470 17.91 -31.66 -21.94
C ARG A 470 18.89 -32.82 -21.91
N ARG A 471 20.06 -32.66 -21.27
CA ARG A 471 21.06 -33.73 -21.14
C ARG A 471 20.52 -34.93 -20.38
N ARG A 472 19.75 -34.71 -19.30
CA ARG A 472 19.08 -35.80 -18.57
C ARG A 472 18.10 -36.57 -19.44
N LYS A 473 17.27 -35.87 -20.24
CA LYS A 473 16.34 -36.50 -21.18
C LYS A 473 17.05 -37.28 -22.29
N GLU A 474 18.14 -36.74 -22.84
CA GLU A 474 18.95 -37.44 -23.84
C GLU A 474 19.64 -38.69 -23.26
N GLU A 475 20.16 -38.62 -22.03
CA GLU A 475 20.77 -39.77 -21.35
C GLU A 475 19.73 -40.86 -21.01
N GLU A 476 18.55 -40.47 -20.54
CA GLU A 476 17.43 -41.37 -20.28
C GLU A 476 16.97 -42.07 -21.56
N ALA A 477 16.79 -41.33 -22.66
CA ALA A 477 16.45 -41.90 -23.95
C ALA A 477 17.52 -42.89 -24.47
N ARG A 478 18.81 -42.59 -24.27
CA ARG A 478 19.89 -43.52 -24.65
C ARG A 478 19.86 -44.80 -23.82
N ARG A 479 19.59 -44.70 -22.51
CA ARG A 479 19.46 -45.88 -21.64
C ARG A 479 18.27 -46.75 -22.05
N GLU A 480 17.13 -46.14 -22.37
CA GLU A 480 15.97 -46.86 -22.89
C GLU A 480 16.27 -47.55 -24.23
N GLU A 481 17.02 -46.90 -25.13
CA GLU A 481 17.41 -47.49 -26.41
C GLU A 481 18.38 -48.67 -26.21
N GLU A 482 19.41 -48.53 -25.37
CA GLU A 482 20.33 -49.61 -25.01
C GLU A 482 19.59 -50.79 -24.36
N GLU A 483 18.60 -50.53 -23.50
CA GLU A 483 17.78 -51.59 -22.88
C GLU A 483 16.91 -52.32 -23.90
N ARG A 484 16.28 -51.60 -24.84
CA ARG A 484 15.53 -52.19 -25.95
C ARG A 484 16.41 -53.08 -26.83
N GLN A 485 17.62 -52.63 -27.16
CA GLN A 485 18.57 -53.41 -27.95
C GLN A 485 18.96 -54.71 -27.22
N ARG A 486 19.23 -54.64 -25.90
CA ARG A 486 19.51 -55.83 -25.09
C ARG A 486 18.31 -56.77 -24.99
N GLU A 487 17.09 -56.26 -24.87
CA GLU A 487 15.88 -57.10 -24.87
C GLU A 487 15.70 -57.79 -26.23
N GLU A 488 15.92 -57.08 -27.33
CA GLU A 488 15.83 -57.65 -28.68
C GLU A 488 16.89 -58.74 -28.91
N GLU A 489 18.13 -58.53 -28.46
CA GLU A 489 19.20 -59.52 -28.52
C GLU A 489 18.86 -60.78 -27.71
N ARG A 490 18.39 -60.64 -26.45
CA ARG A 490 17.92 -61.78 -25.66
C ARG A 490 16.78 -62.54 -26.34
N ARG A 491 15.83 -61.83 -26.95
CA ARG A 491 14.71 -62.49 -27.68
C ARG A 491 15.22 -63.30 -28.87
N ARG A 492 16.22 -62.80 -29.59
CA ARG A 492 16.84 -63.54 -30.71
C ARG A 492 17.59 -64.78 -30.20
N GLU A 493 18.33 -64.67 -29.11
CA GLU A 493 19.01 -65.81 -28.47
C GLU A 493 18.01 -66.87 -27.97
N GLU A 494 16.92 -66.46 -27.32
CA GLU A 494 15.85 -67.37 -26.88
C GLU A 494 15.16 -68.06 -28.05
N GLU A 495 14.90 -67.36 -29.16
CA GLU A 495 14.29 -67.95 -30.34
C GLU A 495 15.23 -68.96 -31.03
N GLU A 496 16.53 -68.66 -31.12
CA GLU A 496 17.52 -69.61 -31.63
C GLU A 496 17.66 -70.84 -30.73
N ALA A 497 17.69 -70.66 -29.41
CA ALA A 497 17.75 -71.76 -28.46
C ALA A 497 16.53 -72.68 -28.59
N ARG A 498 15.33 -72.09 -28.71
CA ARG A 498 14.09 -72.86 -28.91
C ARG A 498 14.10 -73.68 -30.20
N LYS A 499 14.61 -73.12 -31.30
CA LYS A 499 14.75 -73.86 -32.58
C LYS A 499 15.73 -75.03 -32.45
N ARG A 500 16.83 -74.85 -31.73
CA ARG A 500 17.82 -75.92 -31.49
C ARG A 500 17.25 -77.05 -30.61
N GLU A 501 16.53 -76.71 -29.54
CA GLU A 501 15.85 -77.71 -28.70
C GLU A 501 14.78 -78.50 -29.48
N GLU A 502 14.02 -77.83 -30.34
CA GLU A 502 12.99 -78.49 -31.16
C GLU A 502 13.61 -79.46 -32.17
N GLU A 503 14.72 -79.09 -32.81
CA GLU A 503 15.45 -79.97 -33.74
C GLU A 503 16.10 -81.16 -33.03
N GLU A 504 16.66 -80.96 -31.83
CA GLU A 504 17.27 -82.04 -31.05
C GLU A 504 16.21 -83.04 -30.55
N ARG A 505 15.04 -82.53 -30.12
CA ARG A 505 13.93 -83.36 -29.68
C ARG A 505 13.38 -84.24 -30.82
N ALA A 506 13.23 -83.69 -32.01
CA ALA A 506 12.79 -84.44 -33.19
C ALA A 506 13.76 -85.60 -33.52
N ARG A 507 15.07 -85.36 -33.44
CA ARG A 507 16.08 -86.43 -33.67
C ARG A 507 16.07 -87.52 -32.60
N ARG A 508 15.83 -87.16 -31.34
CA ARG A 508 15.75 -88.16 -30.25
C ARG A 508 14.52 -89.06 -30.39
N GLU A 509 13.37 -88.49 -30.74
CA GLU A 509 12.13 -89.25 -30.96
C GLU A 509 12.29 -90.26 -32.12
N GLU A 510 12.97 -89.87 -33.20
CA GLU A 510 13.25 -90.77 -34.33
C GLU A 510 14.21 -91.93 -33.95
N GLN A 511 15.22 -91.66 -33.12
CA GLN A 511 16.18 -92.68 -32.66
C GLN A 511 15.57 -93.67 -31.66
N GLU A 512 14.68 -93.23 -30.76
CA GLU A 512 14.01 -94.12 -29.81
C GLU A 512 13.06 -95.11 -30.51
N GLU A 513 12.37 -94.68 -31.58
CA GLU A 513 11.47 -95.56 -32.33
C GLU A 513 12.24 -96.67 -33.06
N GLU A 514 13.40 -96.35 -33.64
CA GLU A 514 14.23 -97.33 -34.33
C GLU A 514 14.89 -98.34 -33.36
N ALA A 515 15.31 -97.89 -32.18
CA ALA A 515 15.90 -98.75 -31.14
C ALA A 515 14.87 -99.75 -30.57
N ARG A 516 13.64 -99.30 -30.31
CA ARG A 516 12.57 -100.18 -29.79
C ARG A 516 12.25 -101.35 -30.72
N ARG A 517 12.21 -101.11 -32.03
CA ARG A 517 11.97 -102.18 -33.02
C ARG A 517 13.07 -103.24 -33.02
N ARG A 518 14.33 -102.85 -32.79
CA ARG A 518 15.47 -103.78 -32.78
C ARG A 518 15.56 -104.60 -31.49
N GLU A 519 15.21 -104.01 -30.34
CA GLU A 519 15.21 -104.74 -29.05
C GLU A 519 14.11 -105.80 -28.96
N GLU A 520 12.92 -105.55 -29.51
CA GLU A 520 11.80 -106.49 -29.43
C GLU A 520 12.08 -107.80 -30.21
N GLU A 521 12.80 -107.71 -31.33
CA GLU A 521 13.18 -108.88 -32.14
C GLU A 521 14.29 -109.72 -31.49
N GLU A 522 15.24 -109.09 -30.80
CA GLU A 522 16.34 -109.78 -30.12
C GLU A 522 15.90 -110.42 -28.78
N ALA A 523 14.95 -109.80 -28.08
CA ALA A 523 14.40 -110.31 -26.83
C ALA A 523 13.69 -111.66 -27.00
N ARG A 524 12.91 -111.83 -28.08
CA ARG A 524 12.16 -113.06 -28.33
C ARG A 524 13.07 -114.28 -28.56
N ARG A 525 14.24 -114.08 -29.17
CA ARG A 525 15.23 -115.16 -29.38
C ARG A 525 15.98 -115.56 -28.11
N LYS A 526 16.23 -114.61 -27.20
CA LYS A 526 16.93 -114.88 -25.92
C LYS A 526 16.01 -115.52 -24.87
N GLU A 527 14.70 -115.30 -24.94
CA GLU A 527 13.74 -115.85 -23.97
C GLU A 527 13.56 -117.37 -24.12
N GLU A 528 13.53 -117.88 -25.34
CA GLU A 528 13.35 -119.32 -25.62
C GLU A 528 14.54 -120.17 -25.11
N GLU A 529 15.76 -119.64 -25.17
CA GLU A 529 16.98 -120.33 -24.73
C GLU A 529 17.18 -120.23 -23.20
N ARG A 530 16.70 -119.15 -22.56
CA ARG A 530 16.78 -118.96 -21.10
C ARG A 530 15.79 -119.81 -20.32
N ALA A 531 14.61 -120.09 -20.88
CA ALA A 531 13.58 -120.88 -20.20
C ALA A 531 14.06 -122.32 -19.89
N ARG A 532 14.73 -122.98 -20.85
CA ARG A 532 15.24 -124.35 -20.68
C ARG A 532 16.36 -124.49 -19.65
N ARG A 533 17.11 -123.42 -19.37
CA ARG A 533 18.23 -123.45 -18.42
C ARG A 533 17.80 -123.08 -17.00
N LYS A 534 16.79 -122.20 -16.87
CA LYS A 534 16.26 -121.76 -15.57
C LYS A 534 15.48 -122.85 -14.84
N GLU A 535 14.73 -123.69 -15.54
CA GLU A 535 13.92 -124.72 -14.86
C GLU A 535 14.79 -125.75 -14.11
N GLN A 536 16.01 -126.03 -14.59
CA GLN A 536 16.96 -126.93 -13.92
C GLN A 536 17.73 -126.29 -12.76
N GLU A 537 17.80 -124.95 -12.68
CA GLU A 537 18.51 -124.21 -11.62
C GLU A 537 17.56 -123.78 -10.49
N GLU A 538 16.28 -123.53 -10.81
CA GLU A 538 15.28 -123.05 -9.84
C GLU A 538 14.82 -124.13 -8.85
N GLU A 539 14.83 -125.42 -9.23
CA GLU A 539 14.51 -126.51 -8.31
C GLU A 539 15.58 -126.71 -7.23
N ALA A 540 16.84 -126.35 -7.51
CA ALA A 540 17.94 -126.48 -6.56
C ALA A 540 18.03 -125.29 -5.58
N ARG A 541 17.72 -124.05 -6.01
CA ARG A 541 17.91 -122.84 -5.19
C ARG A 541 16.72 -122.48 -4.29
N ARG A 542 15.48 -122.79 -4.71
CA ARG A 542 14.28 -122.47 -3.90
C ARG A 542 14.25 -123.18 -2.54
N ARG A 543 14.86 -124.36 -2.43
CA ARG A 543 14.92 -125.10 -1.15
C ARG A 543 15.87 -124.47 -0.12
N GLU A 544 16.87 -123.69 -0.54
CA GLU A 544 17.81 -123.03 0.38
C GLU A 544 17.38 -121.60 0.77
N GLU A 545 16.75 -120.83 -0.14
CA GLU A 545 16.34 -119.44 0.16
C GLU A 545 15.09 -119.32 1.03
N GLU A 546 14.16 -120.28 0.98
CA GLU A 546 12.90 -120.21 1.74
C GLU A 546 13.13 -120.34 3.27
N GLU A 547 14.23 -120.98 3.69
CA GLU A 547 14.59 -121.15 5.10
C GLU A 547 15.27 -119.90 5.70
N GLU A 548 16.01 -119.12 4.89
CA GLU A 548 16.75 -117.95 5.36
C GLU A 548 15.90 -116.66 5.36
N ALA A 549 15.00 -116.49 4.38
CA ALA A 549 14.15 -115.30 4.28
C ALA A 549 13.13 -115.21 5.43
N ARG A 550 12.56 -116.35 5.85
CA ARG A 550 11.53 -116.39 6.89
C ARG A 550 12.04 -115.97 8.27
N ARG A 551 13.35 -116.10 8.54
CA ARG A 551 13.98 -115.61 9.79
C ARG A 551 14.25 -114.11 9.80
N ARG A 552 14.39 -113.45 8.64
CA ARG A 552 14.72 -112.01 8.57
C ARG A 552 13.48 -111.10 8.59
N GLU A 553 12.35 -111.54 8.05
CA GLU A 553 11.10 -110.77 8.10
C GLU A 553 10.51 -110.63 9.51
N GLU A 554 10.62 -111.65 10.36
CA GLU A 554 10.04 -111.64 11.71
C GLU A 554 10.76 -110.66 12.67
N GLU A 555 12.06 -110.42 12.47
CA GLU A 555 12.84 -109.49 13.29
C GLU A 555 12.66 -108.02 12.87
N GLN A 556 12.40 -107.77 11.59
CA GLN A 556 12.30 -106.41 11.03
C GLN A 556 10.92 -105.78 11.27
N ALA A 557 9.84 -106.56 11.22
CA ALA A 557 8.48 -106.08 11.52
C ALA A 557 8.34 -105.58 12.97
N ARG A 558 9.01 -106.22 13.93
CA ARG A 558 8.91 -105.87 15.36
C ARG A 558 9.60 -104.54 15.72
N ARG A 559 10.57 -104.08 14.93
CA ARG A 559 11.28 -102.79 15.14
C ARG A 559 10.56 -101.59 14.52
N GLU A 560 9.77 -101.78 13.48
CA GLU A 560 8.99 -100.68 12.86
C GLU A 560 7.75 -100.31 13.70
N GLU A 561 7.09 -101.27 14.34
CA GLU A 561 5.88 -101.02 15.15
C GLU A 561 6.19 -100.18 16.42
N GLU A 562 7.30 -100.44 17.11
CA GLU A 562 7.74 -99.65 18.27
C GLU A 562 8.12 -98.19 17.92
N ALA A 563 8.64 -97.96 16.71
CA ALA A 563 9.05 -96.63 16.27
C ALA A 563 7.85 -95.73 15.89
N GLU A 564 6.77 -96.32 15.38
CA GLU A 564 5.55 -95.58 15.01
C GLU A 564 4.76 -95.10 16.24
N GLU A 565 4.65 -95.92 17.28
CA GLU A 565 3.92 -95.57 18.51
C GLU A 565 4.56 -94.38 19.25
N ALA A 566 5.90 -94.32 19.28
CA ALA A 566 6.64 -93.21 19.88
C ALA A 566 6.42 -91.87 19.14
N ARG A 567 6.21 -91.90 17.82
CA ARG A 567 5.99 -90.71 17.00
C ARG A 567 4.56 -90.14 17.17
N ARG A 568 3.56 -91.00 17.36
CA ARG A 568 2.18 -90.59 17.68
C ARG A 568 2.08 -89.87 19.02
N ARG A 569 2.71 -90.39 20.09
CA ARG A 569 2.70 -89.76 21.43
C ARG A 569 3.33 -88.36 21.46
N LYS A 570 4.35 -88.09 20.61
CA LYS A 570 4.96 -86.74 20.49
C LYS A 570 4.04 -85.74 19.77
N LYS A 571 3.30 -86.15 18.74
CA LYS A 571 2.34 -85.27 18.04
C LYS A 571 1.13 -84.90 18.90
N GLU A 572 0.62 -85.81 19.73
CA GLU A 572 -0.55 -85.53 20.58
C GLU A 572 -0.23 -84.52 21.72
N LYS A 573 0.94 -84.64 22.37
CA LYS A 573 1.37 -83.67 23.39
C LYS A 573 1.55 -82.24 22.85
N ALA A 574 1.96 -82.09 21.58
CA ALA A 574 2.09 -80.79 20.94
C ALA A 574 0.72 -80.17 20.59
N ARG A 575 -0.28 -80.99 20.25
CA ARG A 575 -1.64 -80.50 19.96
C ARG A 575 -2.36 -79.98 21.21
N ARG A 576 -2.27 -80.70 22.33
CA ARG A 576 -2.91 -80.28 23.60
C ARG A 576 -2.36 -78.94 24.12
N ARG A 577 -1.06 -78.66 23.95
CA ARG A 577 -0.48 -77.36 24.32
C ARG A 577 -0.99 -76.20 23.46
N LYS A 578 -1.28 -76.44 22.18
CA LYS A 578 -1.89 -75.42 21.29
C LYS A 578 -3.36 -75.17 21.60
N GLU A 579 -4.13 -76.21 21.93
CA GLU A 579 -5.54 -76.07 22.36
C GLU A 579 -5.67 -75.36 23.72
N GLU A 580 -4.76 -75.60 24.67
CA GLU A 580 -4.77 -74.93 25.99
C GLU A 580 -4.42 -73.43 25.90
N GLN A 581 -3.54 -73.05 24.96
CA GLN A 581 -3.18 -71.64 24.74
C GLN A 581 -4.31 -70.85 24.05
N ALA A 582 -5.00 -71.46 23.08
CA ALA A 582 -6.17 -70.84 22.43
C ALA A 582 -7.33 -70.63 23.42
N ARG A 583 -7.54 -71.56 24.36
CA ARG A 583 -8.59 -71.44 25.40
C ARG A 583 -8.35 -70.28 26.38
N ARG A 584 -7.08 -69.96 26.68
CA ARG A 584 -6.73 -68.81 27.54
C ARG A 584 -6.94 -67.47 26.84
N GLU A 585 -6.67 -67.39 25.54
CA GLU A 585 -6.96 -66.19 24.74
C GLU A 585 -8.48 -65.95 24.62
N GLU A 586 -9.29 -67.01 24.49
CA GLU A 586 -10.76 -66.92 24.47
C GLU A 586 -11.36 -66.49 25.83
N GLU A 587 -10.77 -66.93 26.95
CA GLU A 587 -11.16 -66.51 28.32
C GLU A 587 -10.80 -65.04 28.62
N GLU A 588 -9.66 -64.54 28.10
CA GLU A 588 -9.28 -63.12 28.16
C GLU A 588 -10.20 -62.23 27.27
N GLU A 589 -10.69 -62.75 26.15
CA GLU A 589 -11.66 -62.03 25.32
C GLU A 589 -13.08 -62.01 25.94
N GLU A 590 -13.50 -63.10 26.61
CA GLU A 590 -14.77 -63.17 27.34
C GLU A 590 -14.78 -62.22 28.56
N THR A 591 -13.66 -62.11 29.28
CA THR A 591 -13.53 -61.16 30.39
C THR A 591 -13.57 -59.71 29.91
N ARG A 592 -13.01 -59.39 28.74
CA ARG A 592 -13.13 -58.07 28.12
C ARG A 592 -14.56 -57.74 27.70
N ARG A 593 -15.34 -58.71 27.19
CA ARG A 593 -16.78 -58.56 26.93
C ARG A 593 -17.60 -58.32 28.20
N ARG A 594 -17.24 -58.94 29.33
CA ARG A 594 -17.91 -58.69 30.64
C ARG A 594 -17.61 -57.29 31.20
N GLU A 595 -16.47 -56.69 30.85
CA GLU A 595 -16.21 -55.28 31.19
C GLU A 595 -17.01 -54.31 30.30
N GLU A 596 -17.17 -54.60 29.01
CA GLU A 596 -18.08 -53.85 28.12
C GLU A 596 -19.57 -53.99 28.55
N GLU A 597 -19.98 -55.16 29.07
CA GLU A 597 -21.33 -55.37 29.65
C GLU A 597 -21.53 -54.60 30.98
N LYS A 598 -20.48 -54.42 31.77
CA LYS A 598 -20.47 -53.49 32.92
C LYS A 598 -20.56 -52.03 32.46
N GLU A 599 -20.00 -51.68 31.31
CA GLU A 599 -20.13 -50.36 30.70
C GLU A 599 -21.56 -50.10 30.16
N ALA A 600 -22.29 -51.15 29.76
CA ALA A 600 -23.72 -51.08 29.43
C ALA A 600 -24.62 -50.92 30.68
N ARG A 601 -24.34 -51.63 31.78
CA ARG A 601 -25.10 -51.46 33.04
C ARG A 601 -24.91 -50.10 33.71
N ARG A 602 -23.73 -49.49 33.52
CA ARG A 602 -23.50 -48.10 33.93
C ARG A 602 -24.44 -47.11 33.21
N ARG A 603 -24.98 -47.46 32.04
CA ARG A 603 -26.01 -46.67 31.32
C ARG A 603 -27.44 -47.00 31.76
N GLU A 604 -27.68 -48.19 32.30
CA GLU A 604 -28.97 -48.65 32.85
C GLU A 604 -29.23 -48.04 34.24
N GLU A 605 -28.19 -47.87 35.06
CA GLU A 605 -28.30 -47.15 36.33
C GLU A 605 -28.31 -45.62 36.15
N GLU A 606 -27.80 -45.03 35.05
CA GLU A 606 -28.07 -43.61 34.73
C GLU A 606 -29.54 -43.35 34.33
N GLU A 607 -30.34 -44.42 34.12
CA GLU A 607 -31.81 -44.38 34.10
C GLU A 607 -32.41 -44.18 35.53
N GLU A 608 -31.57 -44.17 36.58
CA GLU A 608 -31.78 -43.48 37.87
C GLU A 608 -32.35 -42.08 37.67
N ALA A 609 -31.97 -41.38 36.62
CA ALA A 609 -32.50 -40.05 36.43
C ALA A 609 -34.02 -40.05 36.17
N ARG A 610 -34.56 -41.16 35.67
CA ARG A 610 -35.88 -41.21 35.06
C ARG A 610 -37.01 -40.74 35.96
N ARG A 611 -37.11 -41.48 37.07
CA ARG A 611 -38.42 -42.01 37.43
C ARG A 611 -38.97 -41.55 38.75
N ARG A 612 -38.26 -41.64 39.86
CA ARG A 612 -38.98 -41.60 41.16
C ARG A 612 -38.44 -40.64 42.21
N GLU A 613 -37.69 -39.67 41.72
CA GLU A 613 -37.94 -38.27 42.06
C GLU A 613 -39.45 -37.87 41.90
N GLU A 614 -40.31 -38.64 41.20
CA GLU A 614 -41.78 -38.53 41.31
C GLU A 614 -42.40 -39.04 42.65
N GLU A 615 -41.75 -39.89 43.47
CA GLU A 615 -42.29 -40.40 44.76
C GLU A 615 -41.72 -39.69 46.02
N GLU A 616 -40.69 -38.87 45.90
CA GLU A 616 -40.48 -37.75 46.87
C GLU A 616 -41.68 -36.78 46.88
N GLY A 617 -42.59 -36.84 45.90
CA GLY A 617 -43.79 -36.00 45.85
C GLY A 617 -44.87 -36.36 46.87
N GLU A 618 -44.90 -37.63 47.30
CA GLU A 618 -45.86 -38.10 48.30
C GLU A 618 -45.15 -38.36 49.62
N GLU A 619 -45.28 -37.37 50.46
CA GLU A 619 -46.22 -37.56 51.55
C GLU A 619 -45.47 -38.01 52.82
N TRP A 620 -44.36 -37.35 53.15
CA TRP A 620 -44.34 -35.90 53.42
C TRP A 620 -45.59 -35.30 54.13
N VAL A 621 -46.76 -35.96 54.19
CA VAL A 621 -47.96 -35.48 54.89
C VAL A 621 -48.25 -36.25 56.17
N ARG A 622 -47.74 -37.46 56.42
CA ARG A 622 -48.13 -38.18 57.65
C ARG A 622 -47.01 -38.68 58.54
N LYS A 623 -45.89 -37.98 58.67
CA LYS A 623 -45.87 -36.62 59.27
C LYS A 623 -47.10 -36.26 60.11
N LYS A 624 -47.59 -37.18 60.93
CA LYS A 624 -48.25 -36.87 62.19
C LYS A 624 -48.13 -38.14 62.99
N LEU A 625 -47.13 -38.13 63.85
CA LEU A 625 -47.41 -37.87 65.24
C LEU A 625 -47.84 -39.20 65.90
N ARG A 626 -46.98 -39.75 66.75
CA ARG A 626 -46.86 -39.30 68.15
C ARG A 626 -48.17 -39.58 68.90
N VAL A 627 -47.96 -40.23 70.05
CA VAL A 627 -48.72 -40.08 71.30
C VAL A 627 -49.79 -41.17 71.49
N TRP A 628 -49.50 -42.01 72.49
CA TRP A 628 -50.40 -42.80 73.34
C TRP A 628 -50.77 -44.25 72.98
N LYS A 629 -50.40 -45.10 73.96
CA LYS A 629 -50.83 -46.46 74.32
C LYS A 629 -50.20 -47.65 73.59
#